data_AF-A0A194SDK3-F1
#
_entry.id   AF-A0A194SDK3-F1
#
_cell.length_a   1.000
_cell.length_b   1.000
_cell.length_c   1.000
_cell.angle_alpha   90.00
_cell.angle_beta   90.00
_cell.angle_gamma   90.00
#
_symmetry.space_group_name_H-M   'P 1'
#
loop_
_entity.id
_entity.type
_entity.pdbx_description
1 polymer ?
#
loop_
_entity_poly.entity_id
_entity_poly.type
_entity_poly.pdbx_seq_one_letter_code
_entity_poly.pdbx_strand_id
1 'polypeptide(L)'
;MPPKRTAEELHALSHPRSKRSYKETNWAIKKLDSEPLLRSDIQWQVLDDIFADRSFRFTAPVDQNSDPIYLNFDQLYLEAILSSTKTTQNIRQKLISNPQFAINYCKLCLLVNVGRVNTTLAFYPNMRTALRTYHPVPSLQTEETSQKEMSDAPRIKGMLKGAMLDHEVSNPPTTLKDVARKSASGQIVRGPPTTIIEAIFLVFNEAGWISEKYFPDGFDL
;
A
#
# COMPACT_ATOMS: atom_id res chain seq x y z
N MET A 1 -42.72 17.10 -34.16
CA MET A 1 -42.23 16.95 -32.78
C MET A 1 -40.99 16.08 -32.81
N PRO A 2 -39.86 16.49 -32.20
CA PRO A 2 -38.73 15.59 -32.06
C PRO A 2 -39.13 14.41 -31.16
N PRO A 3 -38.62 13.19 -31.40
CA PRO A 3 -38.97 12.02 -30.60
C PRO A 3 -38.55 12.23 -29.14
N LYS A 4 -39.44 11.88 -28.20
CA LYS A 4 -39.13 11.91 -26.77
C LYS A 4 -38.08 10.85 -26.47
N ARG A 5 -36.91 11.29 -26.00
CA ARG A 5 -35.83 10.41 -25.55
C ARG A 5 -36.27 9.60 -24.33
N THR A 6 -35.85 8.35 -24.25
CA THR A 6 -36.18 7.46 -23.12
C THR A 6 -35.44 7.89 -21.84
N ALA A 7 -35.91 7.44 -20.67
CA ALA A 7 -35.25 7.74 -19.39
C ALA A 7 -33.79 7.23 -19.34
N GLU A 8 -33.51 6.15 -20.06
CA GLU A 8 -32.16 5.58 -20.24
C GLU A 8 -31.27 6.49 -21.10
N GLU A 9 -31.82 7.08 -22.17
CA GLU A 9 -31.09 8.04 -23.02
C GLU A 9 -30.80 9.35 -22.29
N LEU A 10 -31.71 9.80 -21.41
CA LEU A 10 -31.47 10.96 -20.54
C LEU A 10 -30.45 10.66 -19.44
N HIS A 11 -30.43 9.44 -18.90
CA HIS A 11 -29.42 9.03 -17.93
C HIS A 11 -28.02 8.95 -18.58
N ALA A 12 -27.93 8.44 -19.81
CA ALA A 12 -26.69 8.40 -20.58
C ALA A 12 -26.13 9.80 -20.94
N LEU A 13 -26.96 10.85 -20.94
CA LEU A 13 -26.56 12.23 -21.20
C LEU A 13 -26.11 12.98 -19.93
N SER A 14 -26.41 12.46 -18.74
CA SER A 14 -26.05 13.08 -17.45
C SER A 14 -24.60 12.85 -17.02
N HIS A 15 -23.94 11.87 -17.65
CA HIS A 15 -22.53 11.59 -17.43
C HIS A 15 -21.90 11.40 -18.80
N PRO A 16 -21.15 12.36 -19.34
CA PRO A 16 -20.20 12.01 -20.36
C PRO A 16 -19.27 10.99 -19.71
N ARG A 17 -19.49 9.69 -19.97
CA ARG A 17 -18.45 8.67 -19.83
C ARG A 17 -17.36 9.14 -20.77
N SER A 18 -16.45 9.94 -20.23
CA SER A 18 -15.21 10.27 -20.88
C SER A 18 -14.63 8.93 -21.30
N LYS A 19 -14.64 8.69 -22.61
CA LYS A 19 -13.91 7.59 -23.23
C LYS A 19 -12.40 7.89 -23.19
N ARG A 20 -11.88 8.44 -22.09
CA ARG A 20 -10.55 8.04 -21.66
C ARG A 20 -10.74 6.62 -21.17
N SER A 21 -10.53 5.67 -22.09
CA SER A 21 -10.01 4.37 -21.68
C SER A 21 -8.88 4.71 -20.74
N TYR A 22 -9.11 4.55 -19.43
CA TYR A 22 -8.04 4.59 -18.45
C TYR A 22 -7.01 3.67 -19.07
N LYS A 23 -5.91 4.23 -19.58
CA LYS A 23 -4.83 3.38 -20.03
C LYS A 23 -4.59 2.55 -18.78
N GLU A 24 -4.60 1.23 -18.92
CA GLU A 24 -3.79 0.40 -18.05
C GLU A 24 -2.36 0.92 -18.26
N THR A 25 -2.03 2.08 -17.70
CA THR A 25 -0.68 2.48 -17.36
C THR A 25 -0.31 1.39 -16.41
N ASN A 26 0.29 0.35 -16.98
CA ASN A 26 0.82 -0.78 -16.28
C ASN A 26 1.89 -0.22 -15.34
N TRP A 27 1.42 0.21 -14.18
CA TRP A 27 2.10 0.93 -13.12
C TRP A 27 3.09 0.02 -12.42
N ALA A 28 2.92 -1.30 -12.54
CA ALA A 28 3.88 -2.28 -12.08
C ALA A 28 5.20 -2.22 -12.84
N ILE A 29 6.29 -2.32 -12.09
CA ILE A 29 7.66 -2.42 -12.60
C ILE A 29 7.80 -3.72 -13.40
N LYS A 30 8.32 -3.60 -14.62
CA LYS A 30 8.64 -4.73 -15.50
C LYS A 30 10.11 -4.66 -15.90
N LYS A 31 10.86 -5.69 -15.56
CA LYS A 31 12.28 -5.86 -15.93
C LYS A 31 12.53 -7.31 -16.35
N LEU A 32 13.62 -7.53 -17.09
CA LEU A 32 14.04 -8.90 -17.43
C LEU A 32 14.61 -9.59 -16.19
N ASP A 33 14.50 -10.92 -16.14
CA ASP A 33 14.99 -11.71 -15.01
C ASP A 33 16.46 -11.39 -14.71
N SER A 34 16.79 -11.27 -13.42
CA SER A 34 18.09 -10.86 -12.89
C SER A 34 18.49 -9.39 -13.09
N GLU A 35 17.68 -8.56 -13.75
CA GLU A 35 17.96 -7.12 -13.80
C GLU A 35 17.70 -6.43 -12.45
N PRO A 36 18.60 -5.56 -11.97
CA PRO A 36 18.41 -4.85 -10.71
C PRO A 36 17.29 -3.82 -10.82
N LEU A 37 16.51 -3.65 -9.74
CA LEU A 37 15.62 -2.49 -9.59
C LEU A 37 16.44 -1.30 -9.06
N LEU A 38 16.64 -0.30 -9.91
CA LEU A 38 17.41 0.90 -9.61
C LEU A 38 16.56 1.93 -8.86
N ARG A 39 17.22 2.96 -8.31
CA ARG A 39 16.54 4.07 -7.60
C ARG A 39 15.44 4.73 -8.43
N SER A 40 15.65 4.86 -9.74
CA SER A 40 14.66 5.38 -10.68
C SER A 40 13.44 4.48 -10.81
N ASP A 41 13.63 3.16 -10.82
CA ASP A 41 12.57 2.19 -11.03
C ASP A 41 11.59 2.17 -9.85
N ILE A 42 12.13 2.26 -8.63
CA ILE A 42 11.36 2.24 -7.39
C ILE A 42 10.99 3.63 -6.86
N GLN A 43 11.36 4.69 -7.58
CA GLN A 43 11.19 6.08 -7.12
C GLN A 43 11.75 6.30 -5.71
N TRP A 44 13.00 5.86 -5.49
CA TRP A 44 13.60 5.79 -4.15
C TRP A 44 13.54 7.12 -3.40
N GLN A 45 13.67 8.27 -4.07
CA GLN A 45 13.62 9.58 -3.41
C GLN A 45 12.26 9.83 -2.77
N VAL A 46 11.15 9.50 -3.45
CA VAL A 46 9.80 9.62 -2.90
C VAL A 46 9.63 8.70 -1.70
N LEU A 47 10.12 7.46 -1.79
CA LEU A 47 10.11 6.54 -0.64
C LEU A 47 10.93 7.08 0.52
N ASP A 48 12.10 7.68 0.26
CA ASP A 48 12.94 8.24 1.29
C ASP A 48 12.27 9.43 1.97
N ASP A 49 11.71 10.36 1.20
CA ASP A 49 11.01 11.54 1.73
C ASP A 49 9.80 11.13 2.61
N ILE A 50 9.03 10.12 2.19
CA ILE A 50 7.88 9.59 2.96
C ILE A 50 8.34 8.99 4.30
N PHE A 51 9.36 8.13 4.29
CA PHE A 51 9.81 7.42 5.49
C PHE A 51 10.74 8.26 6.38
N ALA A 52 11.38 9.29 5.85
CA ALA A 52 12.20 10.24 6.61
C ALA A 52 11.37 11.35 7.26
N ASP A 53 10.10 11.52 6.88
CA ASP A 53 9.22 12.52 7.50
C ASP A 53 9.09 12.28 9.01
N ARG A 54 9.26 13.35 9.79
CA ARG A 54 9.15 13.38 11.26
C ARG A 54 7.95 14.18 11.72
N SER A 55 6.93 14.30 10.87
CA SER A 55 5.62 14.85 11.20
C SER A 55 4.78 13.84 11.97
N PHE A 56 4.69 14.01 13.29
CA PHE A 56 3.89 13.15 14.18
C PHE A 56 2.40 13.53 14.13
N ARG A 57 1.71 13.11 13.06
CA ARG A 57 0.32 13.50 12.78
C ARG A 57 -0.66 12.33 12.71
N PHE A 58 -0.17 11.10 12.75
CA PHE A 58 -1.04 9.93 12.68
C PHE A 58 -1.40 9.46 14.09
N THR A 59 -2.67 9.12 14.31
CA THR A 59 -3.08 8.51 15.59
C THR A 59 -2.79 7.02 15.54
N ALA A 60 -2.04 6.53 16.53
CA ALA A 60 -1.73 5.11 16.67
C ALA A 60 -3.02 4.27 16.84
N PRO A 61 -3.03 3.00 16.41
CA PRO A 61 -4.10 2.07 16.74
C PRO A 61 -4.00 1.66 18.22
N VAL A 62 -4.53 2.51 19.09
CA VAL A 62 -4.57 2.29 20.55
C VAL A 62 -5.96 1.90 21.02
N ASP A 63 -6.01 1.26 22.19
CA ASP A 63 -7.27 0.98 22.88
C ASP A 63 -8.07 2.26 23.10
N GLN A 64 -9.41 2.14 23.04
CA GLN A 64 -10.33 3.27 23.15
C GLN A 64 -10.21 4.05 24.47
N ASN A 65 -9.62 3.44 25.49
CA ASN A 65 -9.48 3.99 26.83
C ASN A 65 -8.10 4.61 27.10
N SER A 66 -7.19 4.56 26.13
CA SER A 66 -5.82 5.08 26.29
C SER A 66 -5.70 6.51 25.75
N ASP A 67 -4.72 7.25 26.27
CA ASP A 67 -4.34 8.55 25.71
C ASP A 67 -3.86 8.40 24.26
N PRO A 68 -4.18 9.36 23.36
CA PRO A 68 -3.78 9.27 21.98
C PRO A 68 -2.26 9.34 21.86
N ILE A 69 -1.69 8.36 21.16
CA ILE A 69 -0.28 8.37 20.76
C ILE A 69 -0.21 8.84 19.31
N TYR A 70 0.65 9.82 19.04
CA TYR A 70 0.89 10.34 17.70
C TYR A 70 2.18 9.79 17.12
N LEU A 71 2.08 9.23 15.92
CA LEU A 71 3.17 8.62 15.17
C LEU A 71 3.44 9.42 13.90
N ASN A 72 4.67 9.35 13.41
CA ASN A 72 5.00 9.69 12.03
C ASN A 72 4.77 8.48 11.11
N PHE A 73 5.00 8.64 9.80
CA PHE A 73 4.64 7.61 8.83
C PHE A 73 5.45 6.32 8.98
N ASP A 74 6.76 6.39 9.22
CA ASP A 74 7.60 5.20 9.34
C ASP A 74 7.21 4.34 10.54
N GLN A 75 6.95 4.96 11.69
CA GLN A 75 6.45 4.28 12.89
C GLN A 75 5.09 3.63 12.64
N LEU A 76 4.12 4.38 12.11
CA LEU A 76 2.77 3.86 11.85
C LEU A 76 2.81 2.66 10.89
N TYR A 77 3.60 2.75 9.83
CA TYR A 77 3.69 1.69 8.82
C TYR A 77 4.42 0.45 9.35
N LEU A 78 5.49 0.65 10.14
CA LEU A 78 6.21 -0.43 10.80
C LEU A 78 5.32 -1.15 11.84
N GLU A 79 4.59 -0.39 12.67
CA GLU A 79 3.66 -0.97 13.65
C GLU A 79 2.59 -1.82 12.97
N ALA A 80 2.03 -1.36 11.85
CA ALA A 80 1.06 -2.14 11.08
C ALA A 80 1.66 -3.44 10.52
N ILE A 81 2.93 -3.42 10.08
CA ILE A 81 3.63 -4.65 9.67
C ILE A 81 3.87 -5.58 10.87
N LEU A 82 4.28 -5.05 12.01
CA LEU A 82 4.54 -5.83 13.22
C LEU A 82 3.26 -6.42 13.82
N SER A 83 2.11 -5.76 13.66
CA SER A 83 0.81 -6.27 14.12
C SER A 83 0.26 -7.41 13.28
N SER A 84 0.74 -7.57 12.04
CA SER A 84 0.27 -8.62 11.14
C SER A 84 0.42 -10.03 11.73
N THR A 85 -0.67 -10.80 11.66
CA THR A 85 -0.71 -12.23 12.04
C THR A 85 0.14 -13.12 11.12
N LYS A 86 0.60 -12.58 9.99
CA LYS A 86 1.42 -13.27 8.99
C LYS A 86 2.90 -12.83 9.04
N THR A 87 3.27 -11.89 9.91
CA THR A 87 4.66 -11.54 10.18
C THR A 87 5.31 -12.61 11.04
N THR A 88 6.21 -13.40 10.44
CA THR A 88 6.92 -14.49 11.15
C THR A 88 7.77 -13.94 12.30
N GLN A 89 7.97 -14.73 13.36
CA GLN A 89 8.77 -14.32 14.53
C GLN A 89 10.20 -13.92 14.15
N ASN A 90 10.83 -14.62 13.20
CA ASN A 90 12.17 -14.29 12.71
C ASN A 90 12.23 -12.90 12.04
N ILE A 91 11.27 -12.59 11.15
CA ILE A 91 11.19 -11.27 10.52
C ILE A 91 10.86 -10.20 11.56
N ARG A 92 9.92 -10.47 12.47
CA ARG A 92 9.55 -9.56 13.55
C ARG A 92 10.77 -9.16 14.40
N GLN A 93 11.58 -10.13 14.82
CA GLN A 93 12.79 -9.87 15.62
C GLN A 93 13.79 -8.99 14.86
N LYS A 94 13.98 -9.22 13.55
CA LYS A 94 14.89 -8.43 12.70
C LYS A 94 14.41 -7.00 12.49
N LEU A 95 13.11 -6.82 12.26
CA LEU A 95 12.50 -5.50 12.14
C LEU A 95 12.65 -4.68 13.43
N ILE A 96 12.51 -5.32 14.60
CA ILE A 96 12.66 -4.65 15.90
C ILE A 96 14.14 -4.32 16.19
N SER A 97 15.05 -5.24 15.89
CA SER A 97 16.47 -5.13 16.27
C SER A 97 17.32 -4.30 15.30
N ASN A 98 16.88 -4.12 14.06
CA ASN A 98 17.64 -3.42 13.02
C ASN A 98 16.77 -2.34 12.34
N PRO A 99 16.88 -1.07 12.77
CA PRO A 99 16.11 0.04 12.21
C PRO A 99 16.36 0.27 10.70
N GLN A 100 17.59 0.06 10.23
CA GLN A 100 17.92 0.23 8.82
C GLN A 100 17.24 -0.82 7.94
N PHE A 101 17.28 -2.09 8.39
CA PHE A 101 16.52 -3.17 7.75
C PHE A 101 15.02 -2.89 7.79
N ALA A 102 14.50 -2.40 8.92
CA ALA A 102 13.08 -2.09 9.07
C ALA A 102 12.60 -1.06 8.04
N ILE A 103 13.30 0.06 7.89
CA ILE A 103 12.94 1.11 6.92
C ILE A 103 13.03 0.57 5.48
N ASN A 104 14.10 -0.13 5.13
CA ASN A 104 14.26 -0.72 3.79
C ASN A 104 13.16 -1.73 3.47
N TYR A 105 12.79 -2.56 4.45
CA TYR A 105 11.72 -3.53 4.34
C TYR A 105 10.35 -2.86 4.20
N CYS A 106 10.07 -1.81 4.98
CA CYS A 106 8.84 -1.02 4.88
C CYS A 106 8.70 -0.31 3.53
N LYS A 107 9.78 0.25 2.97
CA LYS A 107 9.81 0.84 1.62
C LYS A 107 9.40 -0.17 0.56
N LEU A 108 9.92 -1.40 0.64
CA LEU A 108 9.53 -2.47 -0.27
C LEU A 108 8.07 -2.92 -0.05
N CYS A 109 7.62 -3.01 1.19
CA CYS A 109 6.24 -3.31 1.52
C CYS A 109 5.28 -2.29 0.93
N LEU A 110 5.62 -1.00 0.98
CA LEU A 110 4.83 0.07 0.37
C LEU A 110 4.71 -0.13 -1.15
N LEU A 111 5.80 -0.44 -1.84
CA LEU A 111 5.79 -0.73 -3.29
C LEU A 111 4.90 -1.92 -3.66
N VAL A 112 4.87 -2.96 -2.83
CA VAL A 112 3.93 -4.09 -3.02
C VAL A 112 2.50 -3.65 -2.75
N ASN A 113 2.28 -2.85 -1.71
CA ASN A 113 0.95 -2.38 -1.31
C ASN A 113 0.27 -1.53 -2.38
N VAL A 114 1.03 -0.64 -3.02
CA VAL A 114 0.54 0.24 -4.10
C VAL A 114 0.57 -0.42 -5.49
N GLY A 115 0.91 -1.71 -5.57
CA GLY A 115 0.94 -2.45 -6.84
C GLY A 115 2.10 -2.10 -7.79
N ARG A 116 3.14 -1.37 -7.34
CA ARG A 116 4.37 -1.16 -8.13
C ARG A 116 5.17 -2.44 -8.28
N VAL A 117 5.17 -3.29 -7.26
CA VAL A 117 5.89 -4.57 -7.23
C VAL A 117 4.89 -5.72 -7.27
N ASN A 118 4.91 -6.48 -8.36
CA ASN A 118 4.03 -7.62 -8.56
C ASN A 118 4.49 -8.86 -7.78
N THR A 119 3.55 -9.78 -7.54
CA THR A 119 3.79 -11.06 -6.84
C THR A 119 4.73 -12.01 -7.57
N THR A 120 5.11 -11.73 -8.81
CA THR A 120 6.08 -12.52 -9.57
C THR A 120 7.53 -12.15 -9.23
N LEU A 121 7.77 -11.04 -8.51
CA LEU A 121 9.12 -10.58 -8.19
C LEU A 121 9.64 -11.24 -6.91
N ALA A 122 10.89 -11.69 -6.96
CA ALA A 122 11.67 -12.16 -5.82
C ALA A 122 12.95 -11.30 -5.67
N PHE A 123 13.39 -11.04 -4.44
CA PHE A 123 14.56 -10.18 -4.17
C PHE A 123 15.80 -10.95 -3.72
N TYR A 124 15.74 -12.28 -3.88
CA TYR A 124 16.77 -13.25 -3.51
C TYR A 124 17.00 -14.26 -4.61
N PRO A 125 18.25 -14.57 -5.01
CA PRO A 125 18.52 -15.56 -6.03
C PRO A 125 17.90 -16.92 -5.69
N ASN A 126 17.97 -17.31 -4.41
CA ASN A 126 17.50 -18.60 -3.90
C ASN A 126 15.97 -18.73 -3.88
N MET A 127 15.22 -17.64 -4.08
CA MET A 127 13.74 -17.65 -4.13
C MET A 127 13.20 -17.62 -5.57
N ARG A 128 14.08 -17.69 -6.57
CA ARG A 128 13.71 -17.86 -7.97
C ARG A 128 12.97 -19.18 -8.16
N THR A 129 11.88 -19.15 -8.92
CA THR A 129 11.14 -20.35 -9.32
C THR A 129 10.74 -20.20 -10.79
N ALA A 130 10.11 -21.23 -11.38
CA ALA A 130 9.59 -21.13 -12.74
C ALA A 130 8.57 -19.99 -12.94
N LEU A 131 7.93 -19.53 -11.85
CA LEU A 131 6.90 -18.47 -11.87
C LEU A 131 7.40 -17.14 -11.30
N ARG A 132 8.67 -17.05 -10.90
CA ARG A 132 9.21 -15.88 -10.21
C ARG A 132 10.54 -15.45 -10.77
N THR A 133 10.64 -14.17 -11.12
CA THR A 133 11.86 -13.55 -11.60
C THR A 133 12.61 -12.90 -10.43
N TYR A 134 13.92 -13.09 -10.41
CA TYR A 134 14.78 -12.53 -9.39
C TYR A 134 15.21 -11.11 -9.79
N HIS A 135 15.11 -10.15 -8.87
CA HIS A 135 15.56 -8.79 -9.07
C HIS A 135 16.19 -8.27 -7.78
N PRO A 136 17.51 -8.03 -7.71
CA PRO A 136 18.08 -7.31 -6.58
C PRO A 136 17.57 -5.87 -6.54
N VAL A 137 17.53 -5.27 -5.35
CA VAL A 137 17.17 -3.86 -5.15
C VAL A 137 18.31 -3.18 -4.41
N PRO A 138 19.43 -2.82 -5.09
CA PRO A 138 20.65 -2.39 -4.42
C PRO A 138 20.45 -1.23 -3.43
N SER A 139 19.55 -0.29 -3.73
CA SER A 139 19.26 0.86 -2.87
C SER A 139 18.44 0.54 -1.61
N LEU A 140 17.87 -0.67 -1.50
CA LEU A 140 17.19 -1.18 -0.31
C LEU A 140 17.91 -2.40 0.31
N GLN A 141 18.96 -2.92 -0.34
CA GLN A 141 19.76 -4.05 0.10
C GLN A 141 21.15 -3.59 0.54
N THR A 142 21.19 -2.57 1.39
CA THR A 142 22.40 -1.81 1.75
C THR A 142 23.31 -2.49 2.76
N GLU A 143 22.79 -3.46 3.52
CA GLU A 143 23.53 -4.21 4.53
C GLU A 143 23.18 -5.71 4.50
N GLU A 144 24.00 -6.53 5.16
CA GLU A 144 23.91 -7.99 5.11
C GLU A 144 22.50 -8.52 5.44
N THR A 145 21.82 -7.97 6.45
CA THR A 145 20.45 -8.36 6.79
C THR A 145 19.49 -8.07 5.64
N SER A 146 19.50 -6.85 5.11
CA SER A 146 18.69 -6.46 3.94
C SER A 146 19.05 -7.25 2.67
N GLN A 147 20.26 -7.82 2.59
CA GLN A 147 20.73 -8.68 1.50
C GLN A 147 20.45 -10.17 1.69
N LYS A 148 19.92 -10.60 2.86
CA LYS A 148 19.63 -12.01 3.20
C LYS A 148 18.18 -12.30 3.61
N GLU A 149 17.47 -11.31 4.13
CA GLU A 149 16.23 -11.51 4.90
C GLU A 149 14.98 -10.79 4.36
N MET A 150 15.11 -10.02 3.29
CA MET A 150 13.97 -9.40 2.61
C MET A 150 13.06 -10.50 2.00
N SER A 151 11.76 -10.35 2.17
CA SER A 151 10.79 -11.38 1.74
C SER A 151 10.49 -11.25 0.26
N ASP A 152 10.03 -12.33 -0.40
CA ASP A 152 9.49 -12.23 -1.76
C ASP A 152 8.15 -11.46 -1.78
N ALA A 153 7.75 -10.97 -2.97
CA ALA A 153 6.53 -10.18 -3.10
C ALA A 153 5.24 -10.92 -2.64
N PRO A 154 5.06 -12.24 -2.89
CA PRO A 154 3.92 -12.99 -2.35
C PRO A 154 3.86 -13.03 -0.81
N ARG A 155 5.00 -13.26 -0.15
CA ARG A 155 5.07 -13.25 1.32
C ARG A 155 4.78 -11.87 1.88
N ILE A 156 5.33 -10.81 1.26
CA ILE A 156 5.02 -9.43 1.63
C ILE A 156 3.51 -9.15 1.46
N LYS A 157 2.91 -9.52 0.32
CA LYS A 157 1.48 -9.35 0.09
C LYS A 157 0.63 -10.10 1.12
N GLY A 158 1.01 -11.32 1.47
CA GLY A 158 0.35 -12.10 2.53
C GLY A 158 0.48 -11.44 3.91
N MET A 159 1.65 -10.87 4.19
CA MET A 159 1.92 -10.11 5.42
C MET A 159 1.06 -8.84 5.51
N LEU A 160 0.99 -8.05 4.43
CA LEU A 160 0.14 -6.85 4.35
C LEU A 160 -1.33 -7.19 4.57
N LYS A 161 -1.85 -8.25 3.93
CA LYS A 161 -3.23 -8.72 4.15
C LYS A 161 -3.52 -9.20 5.58
N GLY A 162 -2.49 -9.61 6.31
CA GLY A 162 -2.61 -10.04 7.70
C GLY A 162 -2.56 -8.90 8.72
N ALA A 163 -2.26 -7.67 8.28
CA ALA A 163 -2.25 -6.47 9.11
C ALA A 163 -3.67 -5.90 9.18
N MET A 164 -4.38 -6.22 10.25
CA MET A 164 -5.77 -5.83 10.46
C MET A 164 -5.92 -5.27 11.87
N LEU A 165 -6.81 -4.29 12.04
CA LEU A 165 -7.27 -3.89 13.37
C LEU A 165 -8.22 -4.95 13.92
N ASP A 166 -8.38 -5.01 15.24
CA ASP A 166 -9.22 -6.01 15.91
C ASP A 166 -10.65 -6.04 15.35
N HIS A 167 -11.24 -4.87 15.07
CA HIS A 167 -12.58 -4.76 14.50
C HIS A 167 -12.66 -5.09 13.00
N GLU A 168 -11.54 -5.23 12.31
CA GLU A 168 -11.49 -5.57 10.88
C GLU A 168 -11.39 -7.07 10.64
N VAL A 169 -10.97 -7.86 11.64
CA VAL A 169 -10.78 -9.32 11.50
C VAL A 169 -12.05 -10.01 10.99
N SER A 170 -13.23 -9.58 11.45
CA SER A 170 -14.51 -10.14 11.04
C SER A 170 -15.17 -9.42 9.87
N ASN A 171 -14.87 -8.14 9.67
CA ASN A 171 -15.51 -7.31 8.65
C ASN A 171 -14.54 -6.24 8.12
N PRO A 172 -13.58 -6.62 7.27
CA PRO A 172 -12.64 -5.67 6.69
C PRO A 172 -13.37 -4.69 5.76
N PRO A 173 -12.93 -3.43 5.70
CA PRO A 173 -13.42 -2.53 4.67
C PRO A 173 -13.01 -3.04 3.28
N THR A 174 -13.85 -2.82 2.28
CA THR A 174 -13.53 -3.20 0.88
C THR A 174 -13.50 -2.01 -0.07
N THR A 175 -13.92 -0.83 0.42
CA THR A 175 -13.96 0.42 -0.32
C THR A 175 -13.64 1.59 0.59
N LEU A 176 -13.18 2.71 0.03
CA LEU A 176 -12.98 3.96 0.77
C LEU A 176 -14.28 4.46 1.40
N LYS A 177 -15.44 4.16 0.79
CA LYS A 177 -16.75 4.49 1.32
C LYS A 177 -17.03 3.75 2.63
N ASP A 178 -16.61 2.51 2.76
CA ASP A 178 -16.78 1.72 3.99
C ASP A 178 -15.94 2.30 5.13
N VAL A 179 -14.69 2.68 4.83
CA VAL A 179 -13.81 3.38 5.79
C VAL A 179 -14.45 4.69 6.25
N ALA A 180 -14.97 5.50 5.32
CA ALA A 180 -15.63 6.77 5.65
C ALA A 180 -16.89 6.57 6.51
N ARG A 181 -17.72 5.57 6.20
CA ARG A 181 -18.90 5.20 7.01
C ARG A 181 -18.50 4.78 8.41
N LYS A 182 -17.46 3.96 8.54
CA LYS A 182 -16.95 3.53 9.85
C LYS A 182 -16.47 4.73 10.67
N SER A 183 -15.69 5.63 10.06
CA SER A 183 -15.27 6.88 10.70
C SER A 183 -16.45 7.72 11.17
N ALA A 184 -17.54 7.80 10.40
CA ALA A 184 -18.72 8.59 10.74
C ALA A 184 -19.70 7.90 11.72
N SER A 185 -19.55 6.60 11.96
CA SER A 185 -20.48 5.79 12.76
C SER A 185 -20.50 6.10 14.27
N GLY A 186 -19.51 6.82 14.78
CA GLY A 186 -19.33 7.06 16.21
C GLY A 186 -18.88 5.83 17.02
N GLN A 187 -18.77 4.64 16.42
CA GLN A 187 -18.27 3.43 17.08
C GLN A 187 -16.77 3.48 17.38
N ILE A 188 -16.03 4.28 16.60
CA ILE A 188 -14.60 4.51 16.78
C ILE A 188 -14.44 5.87 17.45
N VAL A 189 -14.18 5.85 18.75
CA VAL A 189 -13.98 7.06 19.57
C VAL A 189 -12.51 7.48 19.56
N ARG A 190 -11.60 6.52 19.35
CA ARG A 190 -10.14 6.68 19.30
C ARG A 190 -9.55 5.73 18.26
N GLY A 191 -8.42 6.14 17.69
CA GLY A 191 -7.71 5.38 16.65
C GLY A 191 -8.24 5.60 15.23
N PRO A 192 -7.55 5.06 14.22
CA PRO A 192 -7.93 5.21 12.82
C PRO A 192 -9.11 4.27 12.45
N PRO A 193 -9.91 4.63 11.43
CA PRO A 193 -11.03 3.80 10.99
C PRO A 193 -10.60 2.47 10.34
N THR A 194 -9.36 2.41 9.87
CA THR A 194 -8.73 1.24 9.23
C THR A 194 -7.21 1.31 9.39
N THR A 195 -6.48 0.22 9.10
CA THR A 195 -5.00 0.28 9.09
C THR A 195 -4.47 1.21 7.99
N ILE A 196 -3.24 1.71 8.16
CA ILE A 196 -2.57 2.47 7.09
C ILE A 196 -2.33 1.62 5.83
N ILE A 197 -2.12 0.31 6.00
CA ILE A 197 -1.90 -0.63 4.91
C ILE A 197 -3.17 -0.70 4.04
N GLU A 198 -4.32 -0.93 4.66
CA GLU A 198 -5.60 -1.03 3.97
C GLU A 198 -6.06 0.32 3.41
N ALA A 199 -5.86 1.42 4.15
CA ALA A 199 -6.15 2.77 3.63
C ALA A 199 -5.40 3.05 2.32
N ILE A 200 -4.10 2.79 2.28
CA ILE A 200 -3.28 2.97 1.07
C ILE A 200 -3.73 2.00 -0.02
N PHE A 201 -3.98 0.73 0.31
CA PHE A 201 -4.43 -0.26 -0.67
C PHE A 201 -5.73 0.18 -1.35
N LEU A 202 -6.73 0.63 -0.59
CA LEU A 202 -8.01 1.09 -1.11
C LEU A 202 -7.87 2.37 -1.95
N VAL A 203 -6.98 3.29 -1.55
CA VAL A 203 -6.67 4.49 -2.36
C VAL A 203 -6.14 4.09 -3.73
N PHE A 204 -5.18 3.19 -3.81
CA PHE A 204 -4.61 2.76 -5.09
C PHE A 204 -5.57 1.84 -5.88
N ASN A 205 -6.44 1.09 -5.21
CA ASN A 205 -7.49 0.30 -5.87
C ASN A 205 -8.59 1.18 -6.50
N GLU A 206 -8.88 2.33 -5.90
CA GLU A 206 -9.82 3.33 -6.41
C GLU A 206 -9.13 4.50 -7.11
N ALA A 207 -7.84 4.37 -7.48
CA ALA A 207 -7.00 5.45 -7.99
C ALA A 207 -7.63 6.19 -9.18
N GLY A 208 -8.36 5.48 -10.05
CA GLY A 208 -9.07 6.09 -11.18
C GLY A 208 -10.09 7.14 -10.78
N TRP A 209 -10.96 6.77 -9.85
CA TRP A 209 -11.96 7.68 -9.31
C TRP A 209 -11.34 8.82 -8.50
N ILE A 210 -10.29 8.52 -7.72
CA ILE A 210 -9.60 9.53 -6.90
C ILE A 210 -8.89 10.56 -7.79
N SER A 211 -8.17 10.11 -8.81
CA SER A 211 -7.46 10.98 -9.76
C SER A 211 -8.43 11.91 -10.46
N GLU A 212 -9.54 11.39 -11.01
CA GLU A 212 -10.57 12.19 -11.68
C GLU A 212 -11.22 13.22 -10.75
N LYS A 213 -11.42 12.88 -9.47
CA LYS A 213 -12.17 13.72 -8.54
C LYS A 213 -11.33 14.76 -7.80
N TYR A 214 -10.09 14.41 -7.43
CA TYR A 214 -9.29 15.21 -6.50
C TYR A 214 -7.98 15.76 -7.09
N PHE A 215 -7.59 15.31 -8.28
CA PHE A 215 -6.36 15.74 -8.93
C PHE A 215 -6.64 16.51 -10.22
N PRO A 216 -5.73 17.43 -10.61
CA PRO A 216 -5.86 18.15 -11.87
C PRO A 216 -5.71 17.21 -13.06
N ASP A 217 -6.29 17.61 -14.20
CA ASP A 217 -6.16 16.86 -15.46
C ASP A 217 -4.71 16.53 -15.80
N GLY A 218 -4.44 15.24 -16.07
CA GLY A 218 -3.10 14.75 -16.42
C GLY A 218 -2.24 14.33 -15.23
N PHE A 219 -2.77 14.42 -14.00
CA PHE A 219 -2.17 13.80 -12.82
C PHE A 219 -2.93 12.50 -12.48
N ASP A 220 -2.26 11.36 -12.69
CA ASP A 220 -2.76 10.05 -12.31
C ASP A 220 -1.99 9.55 -11.09
N LEU A 221 -2.72 9.05 -10.09
CA LEU A 221 -2.18 8.33 -8.93
C LEU A 221 -1.59 6.96 -9.32
#